data_AF-A0A9P7CUQ7-F1
#
_entry.id   AF-A0A9P7CUQ7-F1
#
_cell.length_a   1.000
_cell.length_b   1.000
_cell.length_c   1.000
_cell.angle_alpha   90.00
_cell.angle_beta   90.00
_cell.angle_gamma   90.00
#
_symmetry.space_group_name_H-M   'P 1'
#
loop_
_entity.id
_entity.type
_entity.pdbx_description
1 polymer ?
#
loop_
_entity_poly.entity_id
_entity_poly.type
_entity_poly.pdbx_seq_one_letter_code
_entity_poly.pdbx_strand_id
1 'polypeptide(L)'
;MPIKEFNQSYPVIDTDPHFSRVVRYFRPSDYAAWAAGTAAAPALLLGMEKMHPVGSAHTLRFPLRVATIIGAFGGFLYAYQSSSLRFWGWTENAAEVAKDKAELSQLAKEGKPLYGESYMPEHIQDSSARNSRFSQLKFGAIPWFNFANHNHHGVDTAKYSESS
;
A
#
# COMPACT_ATOMS: atom_id res chain seq x y z
N MET A 1 -8.09 -17.11 -11.82
CA MET A 1 -9.15 -16.33 -12.53
C MET A 1 -8.49 -15.32 -13.44
N PRO A 2 -9.10 -14.97 -14.61
CA PRO A 2 -8.56 -13.90 -15.46
C PRO A 2 -8.44 -12.61 -14.66
N ILE A 3 -7.30 -11.94 -14.77
CA ILE A 3 -7.11 -10.63 -14.15
C ILE A 3 -7.99 -9.63 -14.89
N LYS A 4 -8.72 -8.82 -14.13
CA LYS A 4 -9.50 -7.74 -14.73
C LYS A 4 -8.53 -6.74 -15.36
N GLU A 5 -8.61 -6.62 -16.67
CA GLU A 5 -7.92 -5.56 -17.41
C GLU A 5 -8.70 -4.25 -17.22
N PHE A 6 -7.97 -3.16 -17.02
CA PHE A 6 -8.55 -1.82 -17.00
C PHE A 6 -7.92 -1.01 -18.12
N ASN A 7 -8.54 0.09 -18.51
CA ASN A 7 -7.92 1.05 -19.42
C ASN A 7 -7.04 2.00 -18.59
N GLN A 8 -5.80 1.59 -18.31
CA GLN A 8 -4.84 2.40 -17.56
C GLN A 8 -3.94 3.22 -18.48
N SER A 9 -3.57 4.43 -18.04
CA SER A 9 -2.63 5.29 -18.77
C SER A 9 -1.17 4.96 -18.50
N TYR A 10 -0.87 4.21 -17.45
CA TYR A 10 0.49 3.84 -17.04
C TYR A 10 0.64 2.31 -16.96
N PRO A 11 1.85 1.76 -17.15
CA PRO A 11 2.07 0.32 -17.14
C PRO A 11 1.80 -0.29 -15.76
N VAL A 12 1.18 -1.47 -15.75
CA VAL A 12 0.93 -2.23 -14.52
C VAL A 12 2.23 -2.89 -14.05
N ILE A 13 2.57 -2.70 -12.77
CA ILE A 13 3.71 -3.34 -12.12
C ILE A 13 3.25 -4.62 -11.41
N ASP A 14 2.19 -4.51 -10.62
CA ASP A 14 1.67 -5.58 -9.78
C ASP A 14 0.22 -5.28 -9.42
N THR A 15 -0.68 -6.25 -9.56
CA THR A 15 -2.11 -6.09 -9.23
C THR A 15 -2.44 -6.42 -7.78
N ASP A 16 -1.55 -7.10 -7.06
CA ASP A 16 -1.69 -7.38 -5.63
C ASP A 16 -0.32 -7.39 -4.94
N PRO A 17 0.33 -6.22 -4.80
CA PRO A 17 1.67 -6.12 -4.25
C PRO A 17 1.72 -6.55 -2.77
N HIS A 18 2.74 -7.31 -2.42
CA HIS A 18 3.00 -7.70 -1.03
C HIS A 18 3.19 -6.46 -0.13
N PHE A 19 2.74 -6.53 1.12
CA PHE A 19 2.77 -5.42 2.08
C PHE A 19 4.13 -4.72 2.15
N SER A 20 5.21 -5.49 2.28
CA SER A 20 6.57 -4.94 2.36
C SER A 20 6.99 -4.21 1.08
N ARG A 21 6.55 -4.67 -0.10
CA ARG A 21 6.84 -4.01 -1.38
C ARG A 21 6.15 -2.65 -1.44
N VAL A 22 4.88 -2.58 -1.07
CA VAL A 22 4.11 -1.32 -1.06
C VAL A 22 4.78 -0.27 -0.18
N VAL A 23 5.16 -0.63 1.04
CA VAL A 23 5.81 0.28 2.00
C VAL A 23 7.21 0.68 1.53
N ARG A 24 8.00 -0.24 0.97
CA ARG A 24 9.35 0.07 0.43
C ARG A 24 9.30 0.98 -0.80
N TYR A 25 8.15 1.08 -1.45
CA TYR A 25 7.91 1.92 -2.63
C TYR A 25 7.23 3.25 -2.27
N PHE A 26 7.16 3.60 -0.98
CA PHE A 26 6.73 4.92 -0.57
C PHE A 26 7.68 5.99 -1.11
N ARG A 27 7.09 6.98 -1.78
CA ARG A 27 7.73 8.23 -2.13
C ARG A 27 7.79 9.13 -0.88
N PRO A 28 8.67 10.15 -0.87
CA PRO A 28 8.65 11.18 0.17
C PRO A 28 7.28 11.83 0.37
N SER A 29 6.48 11.95 -0.70
CA SER A 29 5.12 12.45 -0.65
C SER A 29 4.16 11.57 0.16
N ASP A 30 4.35 10.25 0.17
CA ASP A 30 3.49 9.35 0.96
C ASP A 30 3.82 9.46 2.45
N TYR A 31 5.11 9.60 2.81
CA TYR A 31 5.51 9.90 4.18
C TYR A 31 5.01 11.27 4.63
N ALA A 32 5.03 12.28 3.74
CA ALA A 32 4.46 13.58 4.03
C ALA A 32 2.95 13.50 4.26
N ALA A 33 2.22 12.73 3.45
CA ALA A 33 0.80 12.50 3.64
C ALA A 33 0.50 11.74 4.95
N TRP A 34 1.33 10.77 5.32
CA TRP A 34 1.21 10.06 6.59
C TRP A 34 1.45 10.99 7.79
N ALA A 35 2.49 11.82 7.74
CA ALA A 35 2.77 12.82 8.77
C ALA A 35 1.64 13.85 8.86
N ALA A 36 1.10 14.31 7.72
CA ALA A 36 -0.04 15.21 7.67
C ALA A 36 -1.29 14.58 8.30
N GLY A 37 -1.62 13.33 7.97
CA GLY A 37 -2.73 12.61 8.59
C GLY A 37 -2.57 12.45 10.10
N THR A 38 -1.36 12.13 10.55
CA THR A 38 -1.01 12.01 11.98
C THR A 38 -1.27 13.31 12.76
N ALA A 39 -0.94 14.46 12.16
CA ALA A 39 -1.14 15.77 12.77
C ALA A 39 -2.56 16.31 12.60
N ALA A 40 -3.25 15.96 11.53
CA ALA A 40 -4.56 16.53 11.18
C ALA A 40 -5.62 16.25 12.24
N ALA A 41 -5.78 15.00 12.68
CA ALA A 41 -6.80 14.62 13.66
C ALA A 41 -6.64 15.34 15.01
N PRO A 42 -5.46 15.34 15.69
CA PRO A 42 -5.30 16.09 16.93
C PRO A 42 -5.38 17.61 16.71
N ALA A 43 -4.91 18.14 15.58
CA ALA A 43 -5.02 19.58 15.28
C ALA A 43 -6.48 20.01 15.11
N LEU A 44 -7.31 19.21 14.42
CA LEU A 44 -8.74 19.45 14.28
C LEU A 44 -9.43 19.40 15.65
N LEU A 45 -9.11 18.42 16.48
CA LEU A 45 -9.67 18.31 17.83
C LEU A 45 -9.32 19.54 18.69
N LEU A 46 -8.06 20.01 18.64
CA LEU A 46 -7.65 21.25 19.29
C LEU A 46 -8.39 22.48 18.74
N GLY A 47 -8.57 22.56 17.42
CA GLY A 47 -9.30 23.64 16.78
C GLY A 47 -10.77 23.67 17.22
N MET A 48 -11.43 22.51 17.28
CA MET A 48 -12.80 22.38 17.76
C MET A 48 -12.93 22.82 19.22
N GLU A 49 -12.03 22.36 20.10
CA GLU A 49 -12.05 22.76 21.51
C GLU A 49 -11.82 24.27 21.68
N LYS A 50 -10.96 24.89 20.86
CA LYS A 50 -10.77 26.35 20.88
C LYS A 50 -12.01 27.13 20.46
N MET A 51 -12.80 26.60 19.52
CA MET A 51 -14.04 27.24 19.05
C MET A 51 -15.19 27.06 20.05
N HIS A 52 -15.33 25.86 20.61
CA HIS A 52 -16.38 25.50 21.56
C HIS A 52 -15.79 24.66 22.70
N PRO A 53 -15.29 25.30 23.77
CA PRO A 53 -14.69 24.60 24.90
C PRO A 53 -15.73 23.77 25.66
N VAL A 54 -15.42 22.51 25.95
CA VAL A 54 -16.34 21.57 26.63
C VAL A 54 -15.87 21.24 28.06
N GLY A 55 -14.65 21.63 28.46
CA GLY A 55 -14.12 21.39 29.80
C GLY A 55 -12.78 22.06 30.10
N SER A 56 -12.07 21.61 31.15
CA SER A 56 -10.75 22.15 31.49
C SER A 56 -9.65 21.62 30.55
N ALA A 57 -8.60 22.40 30.30
CA ALA A 57 -7.51 21.99 29.39
C ALA A 57 -6.83 20.65 29.77
N HIS A 58 -6.94 20.20 31.02
CA HIS A 58 -6.40 18.92 31.47
C HIS A 58 -7.16 17.70 30.90
N THR A 59 -8.39 17.86 30.41
CA THR A 59 -9.20 16.76 29.86
C THR A 59 -8.76 16.33 28.46
N LEU A 60 -7.98 17.14 27.74
CA LEU A 60 -7.62 16.89 26.33
C LEU A 60 -6.45 15.93 26.13
N ARG A 61 -5.66 15.65 27.17
CA ARG A 61 -4.41 14.87 27.01
C ARG A 61 -4.66 13.47 26.44
N PHE A 62 -5.68 12.79 26.94
CA PHE A 62 -6.05 11.45 26.45
C PHE A 62 -6.74 11.51 25.07
N PRO A 63 -7.77 12.36 24.85
CA PRO A 63 -8.37 12.55 23.52
C PRO A 63 -7.36 12.88 22.42
N LEU A 64 -6.38 13.74 22.70
CA LEU A 64 -5.34 14.09 21.72
C LEU A 64 -4.46 12.90 21.36
N ARG A 65 -4.08 12.05 22.34
CA ARG A 65 -3.32 10.82 22.05
C ARG A 65 -4.10 9.87 21.15
N VAL A 66 -5.38 9.66 21.46
CA VAL A 66 -6.27 8.82 20.65
C VAL A 66 -6.42 9.41 19.25
N ALA A 67 -6.65 10.72 19.13
CA ALA A 67 -6.75 11.41 17.85
C ALA A 67 -5.46 11.27 17.02
N THR A 68 -4.28 11.43 17.64
CA THR A 68 -2.99 11.20 16.96
C THR A 68 -2.87 9.77 16.45
N ILE A 69 -3.26 8.77 17.24
CA ILE A 69 -3.23 7.36 16.81
C ILE A 69 -4.16 7.15 15.62
N ILE A 70 -5.41 7.62 15.68
CA ILE A 70 -6.38 7.52 14.59
C ILE A 70 -5.85 8.21 13.33
N GLY A 71 -5.30 9.42 13.47
CA GLY A 71 -4.68 10.17 12.38
C GLY A 71 -3.49 9.43 11.76
N ALA A 72 -2.65 8.79 12.60
CA ALA A 72 -1.52 7.99 12.14
C ALA A 72 -1.97 6.76 11.34
N PHE A 73 -3.00 6.04 11.81
CA PHE A 73 -3.59 4.92 11.07
C PHE A 73 -4.21 5.38 9.75
N GLY A 74 -5.02 6.44 9.76
CA GLY A 74 -5.64 6.98 8.55
C GLY A 74 -4.61 7.46 7.52
N GLY A 75 -3.59 8.19 7.99
CA GLY A 75 -2.49 8.66 7.14
C GLY A 75 -1.67 7.50 6.55
N PHE A 76 -1.42 6.45 7.32
CA PHE A 76 -0.74 5.25 6.83
C PHE A 76 -1.56 4.53 5.75
N LEU A 77 -2.87 4.35 5.98
CA LEU A 77 -3.75 3.70 5.01
C LEU A 77 -3.85 4.50 3.71
N TYR A 78 -3.88 5.83 3.78
CA TYR A 78 -3.83 6.71 2.61
C TYR A 78 -2.50 6.58 1.85
N ALA A 79 -1.37 6.61 2.56
CA ALA A 79 -0.03 6.40 1.97
C ALA A 79 0.08 5.03 1.29
N TYR A 80 -0.41 3.98 1.96
CA TYR A 80 -0.45 2.62 1.40
C TYR A 80 -1.31 2.56 0.13
N GLN A 81 -2.51 3.15 0.16
CA GLN A 81 -3.40 3.22 -0.99
C GLN A 81 -2.75 3.99 -2.16
N SER A 82 -2.14 5.15 -1.90
CA SER A 82 -1.41 5.97 -2.89
C SER A 82 -0.30 5.16 -3.58
N SER A 83 0.47 4.40 -2.81
CA SER A 83 1.50 3.51 -3.37
C SER A 83 0.90 2.37 -4.19
N SER A 84 -0.16 1.71 -3.71
CA SER A 84 -0.85 0.66 -4.47
C SER A 84 -1.45 1.15 -5.80
N LEU A 85 -1.97 2.39 -5.86
CA LEU A 85 -2.45 2.99 -7.11
C LEU A 85 -1.34 3.11 -8.17
N ARG A 86 -0.10 3.39 -7.75
CA ARG A 86 1.07 3.39 -8.64
C ARG A 86 1.41 1.98 -9.13
N PHE A 87 1.33 0.96 -8.28
CA PHE A 87 1.51 -0.43 -8.72
C PHE A 87 0.50 -0.87 -9.78
N TRP A 88 -0.74 -0.40 -9.67
CA TRP A 88 -1.82 -0.69 -10.63
C TRP A 88 -1.75 0.13 -11.92
N GLY A 89 -0.82 1.07 -12.03
CA GLY A 89 -0.74 1.98 -13.18
C GLY A 89 -1.88 3.01 -13.26
N TRP A 90 -2.58 3.27 -12.15
CA TRP A 90 -3.68 4.25 -12.11
C TRP A 90 -3.17 5.68 -11.94
N THR A 91 -1.94 5.82 -11.47
CA THR A 91 -1.21 7.08 -11.34
C THR A 91 0.19 6.93 -11.90
N GLU A 92 0.87 8.04 -12.14
CA GLU A 92 2.25 8.05 -12.63
C GLU A 92 3.17 7.18 -11.75
N ASN A 93 3.95 6.31 -12.39
CA ASN A 93 4.73 5.27 -11.73
C ASN A 93 6.08 4.95 -12.40
N ALA A 94 6.65 5.86 -13.20
CA ALA A 94 7.86 5.58 -13.98
C ALA A 94 9.06 5.21 -13.09
N ALA A 95 9.19 5.87 -11.94
CA ALA A 95 10.23 5.57 -10.95
C ALA A 95 10.07 4.16 -10.35
N GLU A 96 8.83 3.76 -10.03
CA GLU A 96 8.51 2.44 -9.50
C GLU A 96 8.71 1.35 -10.55
N VAL A 97 8.36 1.59 -11.81
CA VAL A 97 8.63 0.66 -12.93
C VAL A 97 10.12 0.41 -13.09
N ALA A 98 10.94 1.47 -13.05
CA ALA A 98 12.40 1.34 -13.17
C ALA A 98 12.99 0.56 -11.97
N LYS A 99 12.53 0.87 -10.75
CA LYS A 99 12.94 0.16 -9.53
C LYS A 99 12.53 -1.31 -9.56
N ASP A 100 11.30 -1.61 -9.95
CA ASP A 100 10.77 -2.97 -10.07
C ASP A 100 11.54 -3.79 -11.09
N LYS A 101 11.80 -3.21 -12.27
CA LYS A 101 12.63 -3.86 -13.30
C LYS A 101 14.03 -4.17 -12.78
N ALA A 102 14.68 -3.24 -12.08
CA ALA A 102 16.00 -3.48 -11.53
C ALA A 102 15.99 -4.59 -10.46
N GLU A 103 15.05 -4.53 -9.51
CA GLU A 103 14.93 -5.51 -8.42
C GLU A 103 14.61 -6.92 -8.95
N LEU A 104 13.61 -7.06 -9.81
CA LEU A 104 13.15 -8.36 -10.30
C LEU A 104 14.08 -8.96 -11.36
N SER A 105 14.73 -8.15 -12.20
CA SER A 105 15.76 -8.67 -13.12
C SER A 105 16.99 -9.16 -12.34
N GLN A 106 17.35 -8.50 -11.25
CA GLN A 106 18.43 -8.99 -10.38
C GLN A 106 18.05 -10.33 -9.73
N LEU A 107 16.83 -10.47 -9.21
CA LEU A 107 16.37 -11.75 -8.64
C LEU A 107 16.35 -12.87 -9.70
N ALA A 108 15.92 -12.56 -10.93
CA ALA A 108 15.94 -13.50 -12.05
C ALA A 108 17.37 -13.96 -12.35
N LYS A 109 18.35 -13.05 -12.41
CA LYS A 109 19.78 -13.37 -12.59
C LYS A 109 20.34 -14.25 -11.48
N GLU A 110 19.88 -14.02 -10.25
CA GLU A 110 20.30 -14.80 -9.08
C GLU A 110 19.56 -16.16 -8.98
N GLY A 111 18.63 -16.46 -9.89
CA GLY A 111 17.82 -17.68 -9.86
C GLY A 111 16.85 -17.74 -8.68
N LYS A 112 16.53 -16.60 -8.08
CA LYS A 112 15.64 -16.48 -6.91
C LYS A 112 14.19 -16.27 -7.36
N PRO A 113 13.20 -16.71 -6.54
CA PRO A 113 11.80 -16.45 -6.83
C PRO A 113 11.50 -14.94 -6.81
N LEU A 114 10.82 -14.46 -7.86
CA LEU A 114 10.55 -13.03 -8.07
C LEU A 114 9.71 -12.41 -6.96
N TYR A 115 8.74 -13.16 -6.44
CA TYR A 115 7.78 -12.70 -5.43
C TYR A 115 7.96 -13.39 -4.07
N GLY A 116 9.13 -14.01 -3.85
CA GLY A 116 9.45 -14.74 -2.64
C GLY A 116 8.89 -16.16 -2.59
N GLU A 117 9.13 -16.84 -1.48
CA GLU A 117 8.60 -18.18 -1.22
C GLU A 117 7.38 -18.09 -0.29
N SER A 118 6.39 -18.94 -0.56
CA SER A 118 5.20 -19.10 0.26
C SER A 118 5.13 -20.51 0.83
N TYR A 119 4.87 -20.62 2.13
CA TYR A 119 4.65 -21.90 2.80
C TYR A 119 3.23 -22.45 2.57
N MET A 120 2.38 -21.70 1.87
CA MET A 120 0.99 -22.09 1.62
C MET A 120 0.88 -22.98 0.37
N PRO A 121 -0.02 -23.98 0.37
CA PRO A 121 -0.37 -24.70 -0.85
C PRO A 121 -0.89 -23.75 -1.94
N GLU A 122 -0.68 -24.09 -3.21
CA GLU A 122 -1.03 -23.23 -4.36
C GLU A 122 -2.52 -22.81 -4.37
N HIS A 123 -3.44 -23.70 -4.03
CA HIS A 123 -4.87 -23.36 -3.95
C HIS A 123 -5.21 -22.32 -2.86
N ILE A 124 -4.44 -22.31 -1.76
CA ILE A 124 -4.57 -21.31 -0.69
C ILE A 124 -3.96 -19.99 -1.14
N GLN A 125 -2.86 -20.02 -1.88
CA GLN A 125 -2.27 -18.82 -2.50
C GLN A 125 -3.24 -18.16 -3.49
N ASP A 126 -3.94 -18.93 -4.34
CA ASP A 126 -4.97 -18.39 -5.25
C ASP A 126 -6.15 -17.81 -4.46
N SER A 127 -6.62 -18.51 -3.43
CA SER A 127 -7.69 -18.01 -2.55
C SER A 127 -7.28 -16.71 -1.84
N SER A 128 -6.02 -16.64 -1.38
CA SER A 128 -5.46 -15.46 -0.76
C SER A 128 -5.38 -14.28 -1.73
N ALA A 129 -4.84 -14.49 -2.94
CA ALA A 129 -4.76 -13.48 -3.99
C ALA A 129 -6.13 -12.90 -4.36
N ARG A 130 -7.18 -13.74 -4.38
CA ARG A 130 -8.54 -13.28 -4.65
C ARG A 130 -9.11 -12.38 -3.54
N ASN A 131 -8.71 -12.61 -2.29
CA ASN A 131 -9.14 -11.80 -1.16
C ASN A 131 -8.36 -10.48 -1.03
N SER A 132 -7.05 -10.49 -1.33
CA SER A 132 -6.20 -9.30 -1.19
C SER A 132 -6.18 -8.38 -2.40
N ARG A 133 -6.42 -8.88 -3.61
CA ARG A 133 -6.40 -8.07 -4.83
C ARG A 133 -7.39 -6.91 -4.77
N PHE A 134 -6.89 -5.69 -5.00
CA PHE A 134 -7.63 -4.42 -4.93
C PHE A 134 -8.31 -4.10 -3.60
N SER A 135 -7.99 -4.83 -2.53
CA SER A 135 -8.59 -4.63 -1.20
C SER A 135 -8.31 -3.24 -0.60
N GLN A 136 -7.26 -2.58 -1.08
CA GLN A 136 -6.88 -1.21 -0.69
C GLN A 136 -7.94 -0.17 -1.08
N LEU A 137 -8.84 -0.48 -2.02
CA LEU A 137 -10.00 0.36 -2.35
C LEU A 137 -11.08 0.34 -1.25
N LYS A 138 -10.97 -0.57 -0.27
CA LYS A 138 -11.96 -0.80 0.78
C LYS A 138 -11.41 -0.56 2.19
N PHE A 139 -10.30 0.17 2.33
CA PHE A 139 -9.73 0.55 3.63
C PHE A 139 -10.68 1.34 4.53
N GLY A 140 -11.68 2.03 3.98
CA GLY A 140 -12.74 2.65 4.78
C GLY A 140 -13.65 1.65 5.51
N ALA A 141 -13.66 0.37 5.08
CA ALA A 141 -14.41 -0.69 5.74
C ALA A 141 -13.49 -1.63 6.52
N ILE A 142 -12.49 -2.22 5.85
CA ILE A 142 -11.58 -3.20 6.44
C ILE A 142 -10.17 -2.99 5.88
N PRO A 143 -9.15 -2.78 6.75
CA PRO A 143 -7.75 -2.75 6.31
C PRO A 143 -7.28 -4.17 6.01
N TRP A 144 -7.20 -4.51 4.73
CA TRP A 144 -6.77 -5.82 4.27
C TRP A 144 -5.54 -5.72 3.37
N PHE A 145 -4.57 -6.61 3.55
CA PHE A 145 -3.26 -6.53 2.90
C PHE A 145 -2.81 -7.91 2.40
N ASN A 146 -1.89 -7.91 1.43
CA ASN A 146 -1.24 -9.12 0.96
C ASN A 146 0.00 -9.47 1.80
N PHE A 147 -0.03 -10.65 2.43
CA PHE A 147 1.09 -11.26 3.17
C PHE A 147 1.47 -12.66 2.66
N ALA A 148 0.97 -13.04 1.48
CA ALA A 148 0.92 -14.42 1.04
C ALA A 148 2.11 -14.89 0.19
N ASN A 149 2.91 -13.97 -0.36
CA ASN A 149 3.95 -14.24 -1.36
C ASN A 149 3.47 -15.20 -2.47
N HIS A 150 2.23 -15.04 -2.92
CA HIS A 150 1.64 -15.85 -3.98
C HIS A 150 2.21 -15.47 -5.34
N ASN A 151 2.10 -16.32 -6.37
CA ASN A 151 2.57 -15.96 -7.73
C ASN A 151 1.54 -15.25 -8.63
N HIS A 152 0.40 -14.80 -8.08
CA HIS A 152 -0.72 -14.26 -8.85
C HIS A 152 -0.71 -12.72 -9.01
N HIS A 153 0.35 -12.14 -9.56
CA HIS A 153 0.56 -10.68 -9.62
C HIS A 153 -0.05 -9.96 -10.84
N GLY A 154 -0.60 -10.71 -11.80
CA GLY A 154 -1.34 -10.14 -12.93
C GLY A 154 -0.49 -9.38 -13.95
N VAL A 155 0.79 -9.75 -14.04
CA VAL A 155 1.74 -9.26 -15.03
C VAL A 155 2.53 -10.43 -15.59
N ASP A 156 2.98 -10.31 -16.84
CA ASP A 156 3.93 -11.26 -17.41
C ASP A 156 5.29 -11.08 -16.74
N THR A 157 5.80 -12.16 -16.13
CA THR A 157 7.09 -12.19 -15.44
C THR A 157 8.24 -12.53 -16.38
N ALA A 158 7.98 -13.04 -17.59
CA ALA A 158 9.01 -13.37 -18.56
C ALA A 158 9.87 -12.15 -18.95
N LYS A 159 9.27 -10.95 -18.91
CA LYS A 159 9.93 -9.67 -19.19
C LYS A 159 11.17 -9.37 -18.32
N TYR A 160 11.30 -10.00 -17.15
CA TYR A 160 12.48 -9.81 -16.29
C TYR A 160 13.63 -10.74 -16.68
N SER A 161 13.30 -11.92 -17.22
CA SER A 161 14.27 -12.90 -17.70
C SER A 161 14.89 -12.49 -19.04
N GLU A 162 14.13 -11.84 -19.92
CA GLU A 162 14.63 -11.38 -21.23
C GLU A 162 15.65 -10.23 -21.12
N SER A 163 15.57 -9.43 -20.07
CA SER A 163 16.53 -8.35 -19.79
C SER A 163 17.75 -8.80 -18.97
N SER A 164 17.89 -10.12 -18.75
CA SER A 164 18.96 -10.68 -17.92
C SER A 164 20.27 -10.89 -18.66
#